data_AF-H1YWZ7-F1
#
_entry.id   AF-H1YWZ7-F1
#
_cell.length_a   1.000
_cell.length_b   1.000
_cell.length_c   1.000
_cell.angle_alpha   90.00
_cell.angle_beta   90.00
_cell.angle_gamma   90.00
#
_symmetry.space_group_name_H-M   'P 1'
#
loop_
_entity.id
_entity.type
_entity.pdbx_description
1 polymer ?
#
loop_
_entity_poly.entity_id
_entity_poly.type
_entity_poly.pdbx_seq_one_letter_code
_entity_poly.pdbx_strand_id
1 'polypeptide(L)'
;MKNKNNILELYTGIIGIAALAAGILNIIVWSGIYQTIDLGLFTIGGDDFFRWVWGSLVVIFGGIMLISGAKDIHRIEQFSKSFLGAVMIWIVAGTDIFATLCENIPAGEESAEFFNSLSGFISAFAPPYAPAVILLPFTLVFAVYYFRLEEN
;
A
#
# COMPACT_ATOMS: atom_id res chain seq x y z
N MET A 1 15.18 -23.25 11.27
CA MET A 1 15.06 -22.59 9.94
C MET A 1 13.73 -22.91 9.27
N LYS A 2 13.35 -24.18 9.07
CA LYS A 2 12.09 -24.59 8.40
C LYS A 2 10.81 -23.91 8.92
N ASN A 3 10.61 -23.84 10.25
CA ASN A 3 9.41 -23.18 10.81
C ASN A 3 9.39 -21.65 10.60
N LYS A 4 10.55 -20.98 10.60
CA LYS A 4 10.61 -19.52 10.36
C LYS A 4 10.24 -19.20 8.91
N ASN A 5 10.67 -20.05 7.98
CA ASN A 5 10.33 -19.91 6.56
C ASN A 5 8.83 -20.08 6.36
N ASN A 6 8.22 -21.16 6.89
CA ASN A 6 6.77 -21.37 6.76
C ASN A 6 5.92 -20.19 7.26
N ILE A 7 6.34 -19.52 8.34
CA ILE A 7 5.65 -18.32 8.85
C ILE A 7 5.78 -17.16 7.86
N LEU A 8 6.98 -16.93 7.32
CA LEU A 8 7.22 -15.87 6.33
C LEU A 8 6.44 -16.11 5.04
N GLU A 9 6.39 -17.37 4.57
CA GLU A 9 5.62 -17.78 3.40
C GLU A 9 4.12 -17.49 3.60
N LEU A 10 3.57 -17.93 4.74
CA LEU A 10 2.17 -17.67 5.09
C LEU A 10 1.88 -16.16 5.20
N TYR A 11 2.75 -15.42 5.88
CA TYR A 11 2.62 -13.97 6.05
C TYR A 11 2.60 -13.24 4.71
N THR A 12 3.55 -13.57 3.82
CA THR A 12 3.65 -12.99 2.47
C THR A 12 2.42 -13.31 1.64
N GLY A 13 1.93 -14.55 1.71
CA GLY A 13 0.71 -14.97 1.03
C GLY A 13 -0.53 -14.20 1.50
N ILE A 14 -0.69 -14.02 2.82
CA ILE A 14 -1.82 -13.26 3.40
C ILE A 14 -1.80 -11.80 2.92
N ILE A 15 -0.63 -11.15 2.95
CA ILE A 15 -0.50 -9.77 2.46
C ILE A 15 -0.82 -9.70 0.96
N GLY A 16 -0.33 -10.65 0.17
CA GLY A 16 -0.60 -10.69 -1.26
C GLY A 16 -2.09 -10.86 -1.57
N ILE A 17 -2.81 -11.69 -0.81
CA ILE A 17 -4.27 -11.83 -0.92
C ILE A 17 -4.98 -10.53 -0.54
N ALA A 18 -4.56 -9.88 0.55
CA ALA A 18 -5.13 -8.61 0.97
C ALA A 18 -4.92 -7.50 -0.08
N ALA A 19 -3.73 -7.43 -0.69
CA ALA A 19 -3.42 -6.50 -1.78
C ALA A 19 -4.29 -6.76 -3.03
N LEU A 20 -4.41 -8.03 -3.42
CA LEU A 20 -5.25 -8.43 -4.55
C LEU A 20 -6.72 -8.06 -4.31
N ALA A 21 -7.25 -8.38 -3.13
CA ALA A 21 -8.62 -8.01 -2.75
C ALA A 21 -8.83 -6.49 -2.75
N ALA A 22 -7.90 -5.73 -2.16
CA ALA A 22 -7.97 -4.28 -2.12
C ALA A 22 -7.98 -3.64 -3.52
N GLY A 23 -7.08 -4.06 -4.41
CA GLY A 23 -7.03 -3.52 -5.76
C GLY A 23 -8.27 -3.88 -6.58
N ILE A 24 -8.82 -5.09 -6.43
CA ILE A 24 -10.09 -5.47 -7.08
C ILE A 24 -11.25 -4.60 -6.54
N LEU A 25 -11.35 -4.44 -5.21
CA LEU A 25 -12.41 -3.64 -4.60
C LEU A 25 -12.35 -2.18 -5.05
N ASN A 26 -11.15 -1.59 -5.17
CA ASN A 26 -10.99 -0.24 -5.68
C ASN A 26 -11.56 -0.08 -7.10
N ILE A 27 -11.26 -1.00 -8.00
CA ILE A 27 -11.77 -0.96 -9.39
C ILE A 27 -13.29 -1.13 -9.40
N ILE A 28 -13.82 -2.04 -8.58
CA ILE A 28 -15.26 -2.28 -8.46
C ILE A 28 -15.99 -1.02 -7.97
N VAL A 29 -15.48 -0.37 -6.93
CA VAL A 29 -16.08 0.87 -6.39
C VAL A 29 -15.98 2.00 -7.41
N TRP A 30 -14.81 2.20 -8.04
CA TRP A 30 -14.63 3.20 -9.07
C TRP A 30 -15.57 3.00 -10.27
N SER A 31 -15.82 1.75 -10.68
CA SER A 31 -16.72 1.43 -11.79
C SER A 31 -18.20 1.75 -11.53
N GLY A 32 -18.56 2.21 -10.32
CA GLY A 32 -19.91 2.56 -9.93
C GLY A 32 -20.81 1.36 -9.62
N ILE A 33 -20.25 0.13 -9.60
CA ILE A 33 -21.00 -1.08 -9.22
C ILE A 33 -21.37 -1.04 -7.74
N TYR A 34 -20.50 -0.50 -6.88
CA TYR A 34 -20.75 -0.26 -5.46
C TYR A 34 -20.47 1.21 -5.12
N GLN A 35 -21.20 1.74 -4.11
CA GLN A 35 -20.90 3.05 -3.53
C GLN A 35 -19.58 3.02 -2.75
N THR A 36 -19.07 4.21 -2.40
CA THR A 36 -17.90 4.39 -1.53
C THR A 36 -18.00 3.51 -0.29
N ILE A 37 -16.94 2.76 -0.01
CA ILE A 37 -16.82 1.91 1.18
C ILE A 37 -16.00 2.66 2.21
N ASP A 38 -16.64 3.10 3.30
CA ASP A 38 -15.96 3.73 4.43
C ASP A 38 -16.03 2.79 5.64
N LEU A 39 -14.86 2.32 6.08
CA LEU A 39 -14.68 1.52 7.29
C LEU A 39 -13.71 2.23 8.25
N GLY A 40 -13.93 3.52 8.48
CA GLY A 40 -13.36 4.34 9.56
C GLY A 40 -11.85 4.61 9.45
N LEU A 41 -11.04 3.56 9.44
CA LEU A 41 -9.61 3.63 9.16
C LEU A 41 -9.31 3.60 7.65
N PHE A 42 -10.21 3.07 6.85
CA PHE A 42 -10.02 2.94 5.41
C PHE A 42 -11.21 3.48 4.64
N THR A 43 -10.91 4.14 3.53
CA THR A 43 -11.91 4.52 2.53
C THR A 43 -11.52 3.96 1.17
N ILE A 44 -12.51 3.44 0.46
CA ILE A 44 -12.41 3.09 -0.95
C ILE A 44 -13.43 3.96 -1.66
N GLY A 45 -12.95 4.96 -2.39
CA GLY A 45 -13.79 5.84 -3.20
C GLY A 45 -13.02 7.05 -3.72
N GLY A 46 -13.22 7.34 -5.00
CA GLY A 46 -12.74 8.53 -5.68
C GLY A 46 -12.95 8.41 -7.18
N ASP A 47 -12.78 9.51 -7.89
CA ASP A 47 -13.13 9.68 -9.29
C ASP A 47 -11.93 9.58 -10.23
N ASP A 48 -10.72 9.89 -9.76
CA ASP A 48 -9.50 9.85 -10.57
C ASP A 48 -9.17 8.44 -11.11
N PHE A 49 -9.21 8.31 -12.44
CA PHE A 49 -8.87 7.07 -13.13
C PHE A 49 -7.44 6.60 -12.82
N PHE A 50 -6.47 7.53 -12.76
CA PHE A 50 -5.06 7.14 -12.62
C PHE A 50 -4.81 6.53 -11.25
N ARG A 51 -5.32 7.14 -10.18
CA ARG A 51 -5.17 6.57 -8.85
C ARG A 51 -6.03 5.32 -8.62
N TRP A 52 -7.31 5.37 -8.99
CA TRP A 52 -8.29 4.35 -8.58
C TRP A 52 -8.34 3.14 -9.50
N VAL A 53 -8.00 3.29 -10.78
CA VAL A 53 -7.90 2.17 -11.73
C VAL A 53 -6.46 1.75 -11.91
N TRP A 54 -5.60 2.66 -12.38
CA TRP A 54 -4.22 2.31 -12.70
C TRP A 54 -3.40 1.95 -11.46
N GLY A 55 -3.46 2.76 -10.40
CA GLY A 55 -2.84 2.42 -9.11
C GLY A 55 -3.35 1.09 -8.55
N SER A 56 -4.63 0.77 -8.74
CA SER A 56 -5.19 -0.52 -8.30
C SER A 56 -4.72 -1.71 -9.12
N LEU A 57 -4.50 -1.55 -10.43
CA LEU A 57 -3.85 -2.58 -11.25
C LEU A 57 -2.42 -2.85 -10.76
N VAL A 58 -1.66 -1.80 -10.42
CA VAL A 58 -0.31 -1.94 -9.84
C VAL A 58 -0.38 -2.73 -8.52
N VAL A 59 -1.34 -2.42 -7.65
CA VAL A 59 -1.54 -3.16 -6.38
C VAL A 59 -1.96 -4.61 -6.62
N ILE A 60 -2.84 -4.90 -7.60
CA ILE A 60 -3.23 -6.27 -7.97
C ILE A 60 -2.02 -7.07 -8.42
N PHE A 61 -1.22 -6.53 -9.35
CA PHE A 61 -0.01 -7.22 -9.82
C PHE A 61 1.01 -7.37 -8.69
N GLY A 62 1.12 -6.40 -7.78
CA GLY A 62 1.92 -6.52 -6.57
C GLY A 62 1.46 -7.66 -5.67
N GLY A 63 0.15 -7.80 -5.47
CA GLY A 63 -0.46 -8.92 -4.74
C GLY A 63 -0.20 -10.28 -5.40
N ILE A 64 -0.34 -10.37 -6.72
CA ILE A 64 -0.02 -11.59 -7.49
C ILE A 64 1.46 -11.97 -7.32
N MET A 65 2.37 -10.99 -7.40
CA MET A 65 3.80 -11.23 -7.23
C MET A 65 4.15 -11.69 -5.81
N LEU A 66 3.53 -11.10 -4.79
CA LEU A 66 3.65 -11.55 -3.39
C LEU A 66 3.18 -13.00 -3.23
N ILE A 67 2.00 -13.35 -3.76
CA ILE A 67 1.47 -14.72 -3.68
C ILE A 67 2.38 -15.69 -4.45
N SER A 68 2.82 -15.31 -5.66
CA SER A 68 3.68 -16.14 -6.49
C SER A 68 5.05 -16.40 -5.87
N GLY A 69 5.60 -15.41 -5.16
CA GLY A 69 6.90 -15.51 -4.50
C GLY A 69 6.81 -16.04 -3.07
N ALA A 70 5.61 -16.21 -2.53
CA ALA A 70 5.41 -16.67 -1.15
C ALA A 70 5.91 -18.09 -0.92
N LYS A 71 5.85 -18.98 -1.91
CA LYS A 71 6.30 -20.37 -1.76
C LYS A 71 7.80 -20.51 -2.02
N ASP A 72 8.50 -21.22 -1.13
CA ASP A 72 9.95 -21.42 -1.18
C ASP A 72 10.72 -20.10 -1.17
N ILE A 73 10.29 -19.17 -0.31
CA ILE A 73 10.75 -17.76 -0.30
C ILE A 73 12.23 -17.59 0.03
N HIS A 74 12.87 -18.62 0.55
CA HIS A 74 14.32 -18.70 0.78
C HIS A 74 15.12 -18.74 -0.54
N ARG A 75 14.47 -19.03 -1.67
CA ARG A 75 15.10 -18.92 -2.99
C ARG A 75 15.10 -17.45 -3.41
N ILE A 76 16.26 -16.97 -3.83
CA ILE A 76 16.44 -15.57 -4.27
C ILE A 76 15.44 -15.14 -5.35
N GLU A 77 15.06 -16.04 -6.26
CA GLU A 77 14.07 -15.78 -7.31
C GLU A 77 12.66 -15.50 -6.74
N GLN A 78 12.25 -16.26 -5.73
CA GLN A 78 10.93 -16.14 -5.11
C GLN A 78 10.88 -14.95 -4.16
N PHE A 79 11.97 -14.71 -3.43
CA PHE A 79 12.14 -13.49 -2.67
C PHE A 79 12.06 -12.26 -3.57
N SER A 80 12.80 -12.23 -4.68
CA SER A 80 12.84 -11.09 -5.61
C SER A 80 11.45 -10.78 -6.18
N LYS A 81 10.63 -11.80 -6.47
CA LYS A 81 9.22 -11.59 -6.87
C LYS A 81 8.40 -10.95 -5.76
N SER A 82 8.48 -11.49 -4.55
CA SER A 82 7.75 -10.96 -3.40
C SER A 82 8.17 -9.52 -3.07
N PHE A 83 9.48 -9.25 -3.13
CA PHE A 83 10.05 -7.92 -2.93
C PHE A 83 9.60 -6.94 -4.01
N LEU A 84 9.61 -7.34 -5.29
CA LEU A 84 9.05 -6.53 -6.37
C LEU A 84 7.57 -6.23 -6.11
N GLY A 85 6.79 -7.22 -5.67
CA GLY A 85 5.39 -7.03 -5.31
C GLY A 85 5.20 -6.02 -4.17
N ALA A 86 6.06 -6.05 -3.16
CA ALA A 86 6.07 -5.05 -2.09
C ALA A 86 6.42 -3.65 -2.62
N VAL A 87 7.46 -3.52 -3.46
CA VAL A 87 7.86 -2.24 -4.08
C VAL A 87 6.72 -1.65 -4.92
N MET A 88 5.98 -2.46 -5.65
CA MET A 88 4.80 -2.00 -6.41
C MET A 88 3.75 -1.36 -5.50
N ILE A 89 3.48 -1.99 -4.35
CA ILE A 89 2.56 -1.43 -3.33
C ILE A 89 3.14 -0.14 -2.73
N TRP A 90 4.46 -0.10 -2.48
CA TRP A 90 5.14 1.07 -1.92
C TRP A 90 5.10 2.27 -2.85
N ILE A 91 5.18 2.06 -4.16
CA ILE A 91 5.06 3.16 -5.13
C ILE A 91 3.68 3.80 -5.01
N VAL A 92 2.61 3.01 -4.99
CA VAL A 92 1.23 3.53 -4.88
C VAL A 92 0.97 4.19 -3.51
N ALA A 93 1.41 3.55 -2.43
CA ALA A 93 1.29 4.13 -1.09
C ALA A 93 2.12 5.42 -0.94
N GLY A 94 3.31 5.44 -1.52
CA GLY A 94 4.21 6.60 -1.51
C GLY A 94 3.64 7.77 -2.29
N THR A 95 3.03 7.51 -3.45
CA THR A 95 2.33 8.57 -4.21
C THR A 95 1.15 9.15 -3.45
N ASP A 96 0.42 8.35 -2.68
CA ASP A 96 -0.69 8.84 -1.84
C ASP A 96 -0.19 9.76 -0.74
N ILE A 97 0.80 9.28 0.03
CA ILE A 97 1.40 10.05 1.12
C ILE A 97 1.99 11.36 0.58
N PHE A 98 2.64 11.30 -0.59
CA PHE A 98 3.21 12.46 -1.23
C PHE A 98 2.15 13.43 -1.77
N ALA A 99 1.04 12.93 -2.32
CA ALA A 99 -0.09 13.77 -2.73
C ALA A 99 -0.69 14.49 -1.52
N THR A 100 -0.98 13.77 -0.43
CA THR A 100 -1.45 14.37 0.83
C THR A 100 -0.48 15.43 1.35
N LEU A 101 0.84 15.16 1.30
CA LEU A 101 1.85 16.15 1.69
C LEU A 101 1.76 17.41 0.82
N CYS A 102 1.72 17.27 -0.50
CA CYS A 102 1.69 18.38 -1.45
C CYS A 102 0.39 19.20 -1.35
N GLU A 103 -0.76 18.56 -1.16
CA GLU A 103 -2.05 19.23 -1.00
C GLU A 103 -2.15 20.06 0.28
N ASN A 104 -1.40 19.67 1.32
CA ASN A 104 -1.44 20.30 2.63
C ASN A 104 -0.28 21.26 2.90
N ILE A 105 0.59 21.48 1.92
CA ILE A 105 1.55 22.59 1.89
C ILE A 105 0.83 23.77 1.20
N PRO A 106 0.39 24.82 1.91
CA PRO A 106 -0.32 25.94 1.32
C PRO A 106 0.57 26.66 0.29
N ALA A 107 0.09 26.75 -0.95
CA ALA A 107 0.70 27.51 -2.04
C ALA A 107 -0.28 28.55 -2.59
N GLY A 108 -1.03 29.24 -1.72
CA GLY A 108 -1.93 30.31 -2.12
C GLY A 108 -1.21 31.65 -2.19
N GLU A 109 -1.47 32.46 -3.22
CA GLU A 109 -0.91 33.82 -3.36
C GLU A 109 -1.28 34.77 -2.19
N GLU A 110 -2.29 34.42 -1.37
CA GLU A 110 -2.75 35.21 -0.23
C GLU A 110 -2.31 34.67 1.14
N SER A 111 -1.68 33.49 1.22
CA SER A 111 -1.22 32.92 2.50
C SER A 111 0.20 33.39 2.82
N ALA A 112 0.34 34.29 3.80
CA ALA A 112 1.64 34.81 4.25
C ALA A 112 2.55 33.75 4.90
N GLU A 113 2.01 32.57 5.25
CA GLU A 113 2.72 31.52 5.97
C GLU A 113 2.63 30.18 5.22
N PHE A 114 3.78 29.51 5.10
CA PHE A 114 3.95 28.18 4.49
C PHE A 114 3.23 27.03 5.24
N PHE A 115 2.45 27.34 6.27
CA PHE A 115 1.73 26.36 7.11
C PHE A 115 0.35 26.89 7.52
N ASN A 116 -0.71 26.21 7.10
CA ASN A 116 -2.07 26.40 7.62
C ASN A 116 -2.17 25.77 9.02
N SER A 117 -1.42 26.30 9.99
CA SER A 117 -1.22 25.74 11.33
C SER A 117 -0.63 24.31 11.36
N LEU A 118 0.24 24.04 12.33
CA LEU A 118 0.79 22.69 12.53
C LEU A 118 -0.31 21.63 12.76
N SER A 119 -1.40 22.01 13.44
CA SER A 119 -2.54 21.12 13.71
C SER A 119 -3.31 20.73 12.46
N GLY A 120 -3.56 21.69 11.56
CA GLY A 120 -4.24 21.43 10.29
C GLY A 120 -3.44 20.47 9.41
N PHE A 121 -2.13 20.72 9.30
CA PHE A 121 -1.20 19.84 8.60
C PHE A 121 -1.20 18.41 9.15
N ILE A 122 -1.08 18.23 10.47
CA ILE A 122 -1.09 16.89 11.08
C ILE A 122 -2.45 16.20 10.89
N SER A 123 -3.55 16.95 10.98
CA SER A 123 -4.90 16.39 10.83
C SER A 123 -5.17 15.84 9.42
N ALA A 124 -4.48 16.35 8.39
CA ALA A 124 -4.60 15.86 7.03
C ALA A 124 -4.05 14.44 6.82
N PHE A 125 -3.16 13.99 7.72
CA PHE A 125 -2.66 12.61 7.74
C PHE A 125 -3.51 11.69 8.63
N ALA A 126 -4.64 12.16 9.16
CA ALA A 126 -5.58 11.30 9.87
C ALA A 126 -6.33 10.40 8.87
N PRO A 127 -6.92 9.27 9.35
CA PRO A 127 -7.80 8.46 8.52
C PRO A 127 -8.97 9.28 7.94
N PRO A 128 -9.57 8.81 6.82
CA PRO A 128 -9.41 7.47 6.25
C PRO A 128 -8.20 7.34 5.29
N TYR A 129 -7.56 6.16 5.29
CA TYR A 129 -6.42 5.87 4.40
C TYR A 129 -6.82 5.02 3.19
N ALA A 130 -6.12 5.22 2.08
CA ALA A 130 -6.23 4.32 0.94
C ALA A 130 -5.65 2.93 1.26
N PRO A 131 -6.18 1.84 0.67
CA PRO A 131 -5.72 0.49 1.00
C PRO A 131 -4.22 0.24 0.83
N ALA A 132 -3.57 0.90 -0.15
CA ALA A 132 -2.13 0.78 -0.35
C ALA A 132 -1.32 1.33 0.84
N VAL A 133 -1.75 2.46 1.41
CA VAL A 133 -1.14 3.08 2.60
C VAL A 133 -1.28 2.16 3.82
N ILE A 134 -2.42 1.47 3.95
CA ILE A 134 -2.64 0.49 5.03
C ILE A 134 -1.73 -0.73 4.87
N LEU A 135 -1.48 -1.19 3.64
CA LEU A 135 -0.62 -2.34 3.37
C LEU A 135 0.88 -2.04 3.55
N LEU A 136 1.27 -0.76 3.53
CA LEU A 136 2.65 -0.31 3.65
C LEU A 136 3.39 -0.86 4.89
N PRO A 137 2.90 -0.70 6.14
CA PRO A 137 3.59 -1.24 7.30
C PRO A 137 3.77 -2.77 7.25
N PHE A 138 2.81 -3.50 6.71
CA PHE A 138 2.88 -4.96 6.62
C PHE A 138 3.91 -5.42 5.57
N THR A 139 3.93 -4.77 4.42
CA THR A 139 4.93 -5.04 3.36
C THR A 139 6.35 -4.62 3.78
N LEU A 140 6.49 -3.59 4.62
CA LEU A 140 7.78 -3.21 5.24
C LEU A 140 8.27 -4.25 6.25
N VAL A 141 7.39 -4.78 7.10
CA VAL A 141 7.73 -5.85 8.06
C VAL A 141 8.25 -7.09 7.33
N PHE A 142 7.63 -7.46 6.21
CA PHE A 142 8.11 -8.52 5.33
C PHE A 142 9.58 -8.28 4.91
N ALA A 143 9.89 -7.10 4.36
CA ALA A 143 11.23 -6.78 3.88
C ALA A 143 12.27 -6.78 5.01
N VAL A 144 11.96 -6.15 6.15
CA VAL A 144 12.86 -6.08 7.31
C VAL A 144 13.13 -7.47 7.89
N TYR A 145 12.09 -8.29 8.02
CA TYR A 145 12.23 -9.64 8.57
C TYR A 145 13.11 -10.53 7.68
N TYR A 146 13.02 -10.39 6.36
CA TYR A 146 13.88 -11.12 5.43
C TYR A 146 15.35 -10.71 5.57
N PHE A 147 15.66 -9.40 5.56
CA PHE A 147 17.05 -8.95 5.67
C PHE A 147 17.71 -9.41 6.98
N ARG A 148 16.94 -9.46 8.08
CA ARG A 148 17.43 -10.00 9.36
C ARG A 148 17.66 -11.52 9.35
N LEU A 149 17.01 -12.27 8.48
CA LEU A 149 17.22 -13.71 8.36
C LEU A 149 18.49 -14.05 7.57
N GLU A 150 18.94 -13.19 6.66
CA GLU A 150 20.21 -13.41 5.94
C GLU A 150 21.45 -13.11 6.81
N GLU A 151 21.33 -12.23 7.81
CA GLU A 151 22.43 -11.89 8.72
C GLU A 151 22.74 -12.96 9.78
N ASN A 152 21.87 -13.96 9.99
CA ASN A 152 21.98 -14.99 11.04
C ASN A 152 22.16 -16.40 10.47
#